data_AF-A0A453E906-F1
#
_entry.id   AF-A0A453E906-F1
#
_cell.length_a   1.000
_cell.length_b   1.000
_cell.length_c   1.000
_cell.angle_alpha   90.00
_cell.angle_beta   90.00
_cell.angle_gamma   90.00
#
_symmetry.space_group_name_H-M   'P 1'
#
loop_
_entity.id
_entity.type
_entity.pdbx_description
1 polymer ?
#
loop_
_entity_poly.entity_id
_entity_poly.type
_entity_poly.pdbx_seq_one_letter_code
_entity_poly.pdbx_strand_id
1 'polypeptide(L)'
;KEVEAAPTAESCVNLGLEFFSKGRVRDALEQFDNALELNPNPTEAQAAFYNKACCHAYREESKKAAECLRIALRDYNLKFGTVLNDPDMAPFRASPEFKELQEE
;
A
#
# COMPACT_ATOMS: atom_id res chain seq x y z
N LYS A 1 -11.10 28.84 -16.15
CA LYS A 1 -10.61 28.56 -14.78
C LYS A 1 -10.98 27.11 -14.51
N GLU A 2 -10.02 26.20 -14.68
CA GLU A 2 -10.19 24.82 -14.26
C GLU A 2 -10.35 24.84 -12.74
N VAL A 3 -11.48 24.34 -12.27
CA VAL A 3 -11.67 24.07 -10.84
C VAL A 3 -10.92 22.76 -10.63
N GLU A 4 -9.71 22.81 -10.08
CA GLU A 4 -9.09 21.59 -9.57
C GLU A 4 -10.06 21.03 -8.53
N ALA A 5 -10.66 19.88 -8.85
CA ALA A 5 -11.52 19.17 -7.92
C ALA A 5 -10.68 18.83 -6.68
N ALA A 6 -11.29 18.94 -5.49
CA ALA A 6 -10.63 18.55 -4.25
C ALA A 6 -10.15 17.09 -4.36
N PRO A 7 -8.97 16.77 -3.80
CA PRO A 7 -8.44 15.41 -3.87
C PRO A 7 -9.41 14.42 -3.23
N THR A 8 -9.63 13.30 -3.92
CA THR A 8 -10.36 12.14 -3.43
C THR A 8 -9.38 11.05 -3.02
N ALA A 9 -9.80 10.11 -2.16
CA ALA A 9 -8.99 8.96 -1.78
C ALA A 9 -8.49 8.18 -3.02
N GLU A 10 -9.38 7.93 -3.99
CA GLU A 10 -9.01 7.32 -5.27
C GLU A 10 -7.92 8.12 -6.02
N SER A 11 -8.07 9.45 -6.13
CA SER A 11 -7.08 10.28 -6.83
C SER A 11 -5.72 10.26 -6.14
N CYS A 12 -5.70 10.22 -4.80
CA CYS A 12 -4.48 10.10 -4.02
C CYS A 12 -3.83 8.71 -4.20
N VAL A 13 -4.61 7.63 -4.22
CA VAL A 13 -4.07 6.29 -4.54
C VAL A 13 -3.45 6.26 -5.93
N ASN A 14 -4.12 6.82 -6.93
CA ASN A 14 -3.60 6.86 -8.30
C ASN A 14 -2.32 7.69 -8.42
N LEU A 15 -2.27 8.85 -7.75
CA LEU A 15 -1.08 9.69 -7.73
C LEU A 15 0.08 9.02 -6.97
N GLY A 16 -0.22 8.31 -5.88
CA GLY A 16 0.77 7.54 -5.13
C GLY A 16 1.40 6.43 -5.98
N LEU A 17 0.59 5.72 -6.78
CA LEU A 17 1.08 4.73 -7.74
C LEU A 17 1.97 5.37 -8.81
N GLU A 18 1.61 6.54 -9.33
CA GLU A 18 2.43 7.28 -10.28
C GLU A 18 3.79 7.65 -9.67
N PHE A 19 3.83 8.15 -8.43
CA PHE A 19 5.08 8.43 -7.74
C PHE A 19 5.90 7.17 -7.49
N PHE A 20 5.27 6.07 -7.07
CA PHE A 20 5.95 4.81 -6.83
C PHE A 20 6.62 4.28 -8.11
N SER A 21 5.92 4.34 -9.24
CA SER A 21 6.46 3.93 -10.55
C SER A 21 7.69 4.74 -10.98
N LYS A 22 7.82 5.98 -10.51
CA LYS A 22 8.96 6.87 -10.75
C LYS A 22 10.08 6.69 -9.72
N GLY A 23 9.97 5.73 -8.80
CA GLY A 23 10.91 5.54 -7.68
C GLY A 23 10.80 6.61 -6.60
N ARG A 24 9.79 7.49 -6.67
CA ARG A 24 9.53 8.55 -5.68
C ARG A 24 8.75 7.99 -4.50
N VAL A 25 9.35 7.03 -3.80
CA VAL A 25 8.67 6.22 -2.78
C VAL A 25 8.19 7.04 -1.58
N ARG A 26 8.91 8.12 -1.22
CA ARG A 26 8.47 9.02 -0.12
C ARG A 26 7.19 9.77 -0.47
N ASP A 27 7.13 10.32 -1.69
CA ASP A 27 5.94 11.02 -2.17
C ASP A 27 4.76 10.04 -2.34
N ALA A 28 5.03 8.81 -2.78
CA ALA A 28 4.02 7.77 -2.88
C ALA A 28 3.38 7.45 -1.52
N LEU A 29 4.19 7.25 -0.48
CA LEU A 29 3.71 7.00 0.89
C LEU A 29 2.82 8.15 1.38
N GLU A 30 3.22 9.40 1.17
CA GLU A 30 2.42 10.57 1.56
C GLU A 30 1.05 10.57 0.87
N GLN A 31 0.98 10.23 -0.42
CA GLN A 31 -0.30 10.15 -1.11
C GLN A 31 -1.18 9.01 -0.61
N PHE A 32 -0.61 7.86 -0.28
CA PHE A 32 -1.39 6.77 0.30
C PHE A 32 -1.86 7.08 1.73
N ASP A 33 -1.08 7.81 2.52
CA ASP A 33 -1.50 8.33 3.82
C ASP A 33 -2.67 9.31 3.67
N ASN A 34 -2.55 10.28 2.76
CA ASN A 34 -3.64 11.21 2.44
C ASN A 34 -4.90 10.47 2.01
N ALA A 35 -4.78 9.42 1.18
CA ALA A 35 -5.93 8.62 0.76
C ALA A 35 -6.69 8.00 1.94
N LEU A 36 -5.96 7.57 2.98
CA LEU A 36 -6.54 6.98 4.20
C LEU A 36 -7.22 8.02 5.10
N GLU A 37 -6.83 9.29 5.00
CA GLU A 37 -7.44 10.40 5.74
C GLU A 37 -8.70 10.98 5.08
N LEU A 38 -8.91 10.71 3.78
CA LEU A 38 -10.00 11.28 2.96
C LEU A 38 -11.33 10.49 3.01
N ASN A 39 -11.56 9.72 4.07
CA ASN A 39 -12.70 8.80 4.22
C ASN A 39 -12.83 7.83 3.03
N PRO A 40 -11.81 6.98 2.79
CA PRO A 40 -11.83 6.03 1.70
C PRO A 40 -12.96 5.02 1.87
N ASN A 41 -13.52 4.57 0.75
CA ASN A 41 -14.32 3.35 0.76
C ASN A 41 -13.42 2.11 1.02
N PRO A 42 -13.98 0.93 1.34
CA PRO A 42 -13.17 -0.24 1.66
C PRO A 42 -12.18 -0.67 0.57
N THR A 43 -12.51 -0.47 -0.71
CA THR A 43 -11.63 -0.81 -1.84
C THR A 43 -10.46 0.17 -1.95
N GLU A 44 -10.71 1.47 -1.78
CA GLU A 44 -9.66 2.49 -1.77
C GLU A 44 -8.71 2.30 -0.58
N ALA A 45 -9.26 2.01 0.60
CA ALA A 45 -8.45 1.74 1.79
C ALA A 45 -7.60 0.48 1.63
N GLN A 46 -8.18 -0.60 1.08
CA GLN A 46 -7.44 -1.81 0.74
C GLN A 46 -6.24 -1.50 -0.17
N ALA A 47 -6.48 -0.73 -1.23
CA ALA A 47 -5.44 -0.34 -2.19
C ALA A 47 -4.36 0.54 -1.55
N ALA A 48 -4.76 1.53 -0.73
CA ALA A 48 -3.83 2.41 -0.04
C ALA A 48 -2.92 1.64 0.93
N PHE A 49 -3.47 0.76 1.79
CA PHE A 49 -2.65 -0.06 2.69
C PHE A 49 -1.75 -1.03 1.93
N TYR A 50 -2.25 -1.66 0.87
CA TYR A 50 -1.44 -2.55 0.05
C TYR A 50 -0.26 -1.82 -0.59
N ASN A 51 -0.50 -0.67 -1.23
CA ASN A 51 0.55 0.07 -1.89
C ASN A 51 1.55 0.71 -0.91
N LYS A 52 1.10 1.08 0.31
CA LYS A 52 2.01 1.43 1.41
C LYS A 52 2.91 0.27 1.78
N ALA A 53 2.38 -0.96 1.82
CA ALA A 53 3.20 -2.13 2.06
C ALA A 53 4.24 -2.33 0.96
N CYS A 54 3.88 -2.17 -0.32
CA CYS A 54 4.84 -2.22 -1.43
C CYS A 54 5.95 -1.17 -1.26
N CYS A 55 5.60 0.06 -0.86
CA CYS A 55 6.56 1.12 -0.60
C CYS A 55 7.53 0.79 0.54
N HIS A 56 7.02 0.22 1.63
CA HIS A 56 7.87 -0.20 2.76
C HIS A 56 8.74 -1.40 2.40
N ALA A 57 8.20 -2.37 1.65
CA ALA A 57 8.95 -3.52 1.14
C ALA A 57 10.11 -3.08 0.23
N TYR A 58 9.85 -2.14 -0.69
CA TYR A 58 10.89 -1.55 -1.54
C TYR A 58 12.01 -0.87 -0.76
N ARG A 59 11.68 -0.32 0.42
CA ARG A 59 12.62 0.35 1.33
C ARG A 59 13.27 -0.59 2.34
N GLU A 60 13.06 -1.90 2.23
CA GLU A 60 13.51 -2.92 3.19
C GLU A 60 12.95 -2.70 4.62
N GLU A 61 11.85 -1.98 4.75
CA GLU A 61 11.16 -1.70 6.01
C GLU A 61 10.14 -2.82 6.32
N SER A 62 10.60 -4.07 6.37
CA SER A 62 9.76 -5.29 6.42
C SER A 62 8.70 -5.28 7.53
N LYS A 63 9.02 -4.74 8.72
CA LYS A 63 8.05 -4.61 9.82
C LYS A 63 6.85 -3.77 9.44
N LYS A 64 7.07 -2.60 8.83
CA LYS A 64 5.99 -1.70 8.41
C LYS A 64 5.22 -2.26 7.22
N ALA A 65 5.91 -2.96 6.32
CA ALA A 65 5.25 -3.66 5.22
C ALA A 65 4.27 -4.71 5.75
N ALA A 66 4.70 -5.53 6.72
CA ALA A 66 3.86 -6.53 7.37
C ALA A 66 2.67 -5.91 8.13
N GLU A 67 2.87 -4.81 8.85
CA GLU A 67 1.79 -4.08 9.52
C GLU A 67 0.71 -3.60 8.54
N CYS A 68 1.13 -2.99 7.42
CA CYS A 68 0.20 -2.54 6.39
C CYS A 68 -0.55 -3.71 5.73
N LEU A 69 0.15 -4.80 5.44
CA LEU A 69 -0.47 -6.00 4.86
C LEU A 69 -1.45 -6.66 5.82
N ARG A 70 -1.15 -6.73 7.11
CA ARG A 70 -2.05 -7.28 8.12
C ARG A 70 -3.39 -6.56 8.11
N ILE A 71 -3.37 -5.23 8.04
CA ILE A 71 -4.58 -4.41 7.91
C ILE A 71 -5.30 -4.73 6.60
N ALA A 72 -4.60 -4.71 5.46
CA ALA A 72 -5.21 -4.98 4.15
C ALA A 72 -5.86 -6.37 4.06
N LEU A 73 -5.19 -7.40 4.60
CA LEU A 73 -5.65 -8.80 4.59
C LEU A 73 -6.83 -8.99 5.56
N ARG A 74 -6.69 -8.54 6.81
CA ARG A 74 -7.66 -8.81 7.88
C ARG A 74 -8.88 -7.91 7.82
N ASP A 75 -8.67 -6.60 7.66
CA ASP A 75 -9.75 -5.62 7.83
C ASP A 75 -10.40 -5.30 6.48
N TYR A 76 -9.64 -5.44 5.38
CA TYR A 76 -10.12 -5.14 4.03
C TYR A 76 -10.23 -6.35 3.12
N ASN A 77 -10.01 -7.58 3.62
CA ASN A 77 -10.15 -8.83 2.85
C ASN A 77 -9.30 -8.90 1.58
N LEU A 78 -8.10 -8.31 1.60
CA LEU A 78 -7.11 -8.52 0.54
C LEU A 78 -6.82 -10.03 0.45
N LYS A 79 -6.76 -10.57 -0.76
CA LYS A 79 -6.38 -11.97 -0.94
C LYS A 79 -4.89 -12.11 -0.70
N PHE A 80 -4.50 -13.03 0.18
CA PHE A 80 -3.08 -13.34 0.43
C PHE A 80 -2.32 -13.75 -0.85
N GLY A 81 -3.01 -14.40 -1.79
CA GLY A 81 -2.48 -14.70 -3.12
C GLY A 81 -2.02 -13.48 -3.92
N THR A 82 -2.54 -12.27 -3.63
CA THR A 82 -2.06 -11.02 -4.23
C THR A 82 -0.61 -10.76 -3.81
N VAL A 83 -0.33 -10.85 -2.51
CA VAL A 83 1.02 -10.66 -1.94
C VAL A 83 2.00 -11.72 -2.45
N LEU A 84 1.55 -12.97 -2.57
CA LEU A 84 2.38 -14.07 -3.05
C LEU A 84 2.79 -13.94 -4.52
N ASN A 85 1.93 -13.37 -5.35
CA ASN A 85 2.15 -13.28 -6.80
C ASN A 85 2.73 -11.94 -7.24
N ASP A 86 2.81 -10.95 -6.34
CA ASP A 86 3.38 -9.65 -6.67
C ASP A 86 4.93 -9.72 -6.75
N PRO A 87 5.53 -9.33 -7.90
CA PRO A 87 6.98 -9.24 -8.04
C PRO A 87 7.62 -8.19 -7.11
N ASP A 88 6.95 -7.08 -6.80
CA ASP A 88 7.47 -6.03 -5.92
C ASP A 88 7.57 -6.51 -4.47
N MET A 89 6.81 -7.54 -4.11
CA MET A 89 6.88 -8.22 -2.82
C MET A 89 7.95 -9.30 -2.75
N ALA A 90 8.68 -9.59 -3.84
CA ALA A 90 9.71 -10.64 -3.82
C ALA A 90 10.78 -10.44 -2.73
N PRO A 91 11.32 -9.22 -2.48
CA PRO A 91 12.25 -9.00 -1.39
C PRO A 91 11.61 -9.22 -0.01
N PHE A 92 10.37 -8.76 0.18
CA PHE A 92 9.64 -8.93 1.43
C PHE A 92 9.33 -10.40 1.74
N ARG A 93 9.02 -11.22 0.74
CA ARG A 93 8.75 -12.66 0.91
C ARG A 93 9.92 -13.47 1.47
N ALA A 94 11.14 -12.94 1.38
CA ALA A 94 12.32 -13.55 2.01
C ALA A 94 12.48 -13.17 3.49
N SER A 95 11.71 -12.22 4.01
CA SER A 95 11.87 -11.69 5.36
C SER A 95 11.22 -12.59 6.44
N PRO A 96 11.69 -12.54 7.70
CA PRO A 96 11.00 -13.19 8.83
C PRO A 96 9.56 -12.69 9.03
N GLU A 97 9.32 -11.39 8.83
CA GLU A 97 8.01 -10.78 9.00
C GLU A 97 6.97 -11.31 8.01
N PHE A 98 7.38 -11.68 6.80
CA PHE A 98 6.48 -12.36 5.86
C PHE A 98 6.07 -13.75 6.36
N LYS A 99 6.99 -14.50 6.99
CA LYS A 99 6.67 -15.82 7.57
C LYS A 99 5.69 -15.70 8.71
N GLU A 100 5.91 -14.74 9.61
CA GLU A 100 4.98 -14.43 10.70
C GLU A 100 3.60 -14.08 10.15
N LEU A 101 3.53 -13.19 9.15
CA LEU A 101 2.28 -12.81 8.49
C LEU A 101 1.54 -13.99 7.83
N GLN A 102 2.26 -14.99 7.34
CA GLN A 102 1.68 -16.19 6.72
C GLN A 102 1.09 -17.17 7.75
N GLU A 103 1.54 -17.11 9.00
CA GLU A 103 1.14 -18.01 10.09
C GLU A 103 -0.02 -17.44 10.95
N GLU A 104 -0.41 -16.19 10.73
CA GLU A 104 -1.56 -15.51 11.39
C GLU A 104 -2.93 -15.95 10.86
#